data_AF-A0AAX2H974-F1
#
_entry.id   AF-A0AAX2H974-F1
#
_cell.length_a   1.000
_cell.length_b   1.000
_cell.length_c   1.000
_cell.angle_alpha   90.00
_cell.angle_beta   90.00
_cell.angle_gamma   90.00
#
_symmetry.space_group_name_H-M   'P 1'
#
loop_
_entity.id
_entity.type
_entity.pdbx_description
1 polymer ?
#
loop_
_entity_poly.entity_id
_entity_poly.type
_entity_poly.pdbx_seq_one_letter_code
_entity_poly.pdbx_strand_id
1 'polypeptide(L)'
;MGARAVNIRSAVMVSGRRLETSELIRAYGELKPLAQPEAEKTAHGGTALGTQDVAMILTELKALREEVAERRQAMRLIEHKPEPAQPDTLESVSNNTPLPWWKRPL
;
A
#
# COMPACT_ATOMS: atom_id res chain seq x y z
N MET A 1 -32.83 47.31 -11.34
CA MET A 1 -32.41 46.20 -10.47
C MET A 1 -31.97 45.04 -11.35
N GLY A 2 -30.68 44.81 -11.50
CA GLY A 2 -30.13 43.76 -12.38
C GLY A 2 -30.07 42.43 -11.62
N ALA A 3 -30.74 41.40 -12.15
CA ALA A 3 -30.60 40.04 -11.65
C ALA A 3 -29.18 39.55 -11.95
N ARG A 4 -28.37 39.36 -10.90
CA ARG A 4 -27.07 38.70 -11.05
C ARG A 4 -27.33 37.21 -11.16
N ALA A 5 -27.12 36.65 -12.34
CA ALA A 5 -27.13 35.21 -12.54
C ALA A 5 -26.02 34.57 -11.70
N VAL A 6 -26.39 33.86 -10.64
CA VAL A 6 -25.46 33.02 -9.87
C VAL A 6 -25.23 31.77 -10.70
N ASN A 7 -24.06 31.67 -11.33
CA ASN A 7 -23.69 30.47 -12.07
C ASN A 7 -23.26 29.39 -11.06
N ILE A 8 -24.23 28.62 -10.56
CA ILE A 8 -23.98 27.45 -9.72
C ILE A 8 -23.52 26.33 -10.65
N ARG A 9 -22.22 26.27 -10.96
CA ARG A 9 -21.63 25.08 -11.58
C ARG A 9 -21.70 23.93 -10.58
N SER A 10 -22.81 23.20 -10.60
CA SER A 10 -22.97 21.92 -9.92
C SER A 10 -21.94 20.94 -10.50
N ALA A 11 -20.99 20.52 -9.66
CA ALA A 11 -20.06 19.46 -9.98
C ALA A 11 -19.96 18.53 -8.78
N VAL A 12 -20.00 17.22 -9.03
CA VAL A 12 -19.92 16.19 -7.98
C VAL A 12 -18.54 15.54 -8.09
N MET A 13 -17.90 15.34 -6.95
CA MET A 13 -16.67 14.55 -6.86
C MET A 13 -17.04 13.08 -6.75
N VAL A 14 -16.62 12.26 -7.70
CA VAL A 14 -16.78 10.80 -7.66
C VAL A 14 -15.40 10.18 -7.73
N SER A 15 -15.04 9.37 -6.73
CA SER A 15 -13.73 8.70 -6.63
C SER A 15 -12.52 9.64 -6.84
N GLY A 16 -12.60 10.86 -6.29
CA GLY A 16 -11.50 11.84 -6.37
C GLY A 16 -11.43 12.62 -7.69
N ARG A 17 -12.31 12.37 -8.66
CA ARG A 17 -12.42 13.13 -9.92
C ARG A 17 -13.67 14.00 -9.92
N ARG A 18 -13.55 15.24 -10.41
CA ARG A 18 -14.68 16.13 -10.68
C ARG A 18 -15.41 15.67 -11.95
N LEU A 19 -16.68 15.35 -11.82
CA LEU A 19 -17.54 15.01 -12.95
C LEU A 19 -18.48 16.18 -13.27
N GLU A 20 -18.59 16.48 -14.57
CA GLU A 20 -19.60 17.42 -15.08
C GLU A 20 -20.98 16.74 -15.15
N THR A 21 -22.05 17.52 -15.11
CA THR A 21 -23.44 17.01 -15.04
C THR A 21 -23.80 16.07 -16.20
N SER A 22 -23.27 16.32 -17.40
CA SER A 22 -23.46 15.45 -18.57
C SER A 22 -22.74 14.09 -18.44
N GLU A 23 -21.61 14.04 -17.72
CA GLU A 23 -20.94 12.78 -17.40
C GLU A 23 -21.74 11.98 -16.37
N LEU A 24 -22.28 12.67 -15.35
CA LEU A 24 -23.15 12.04 -14.35
C LEU A 24 -24.38 11.40 -14.99
N ILE A 25 -25.06 12.11 -15.89
CA ILE A 25 -26.26 11.60 -16.56
C ILE A 25 -25.94 10.37 -17.42
N ARG A 26 -24.80 10.37 -18.12
CA ARG A 26 -24.41 9.24 -18.97
C ARG A 26 -24.04 8.00 -18.16
N ALA A 27 -23.33 8.18 -17.05
CA ALA A 27 -22.85 7.08 -16.22
C ALA A 27 -23.95 6.49 -15.32
N TYR A 28 -24.84 7.34 -14.79
CA TYR A 28 -25.79 6.97 -13.75
C TYR A 28 -27.27 7.21 -14.11
N GLY A 29 -27.56 7.74 -15.31
CA GLY A 29 -28.92 8.07 -15.74
C GLY A 29 -29.41 9.45 -15.28
N GLU A 30 -30.66 9.76 -15.57
CA GLU A 30 -31.26 11.06 -15.25
C GLU A 30 -31.20 11.36 -13.74
N LEU A 31 -30.68 12.54 -13.39
CA LEU A 31 -30.57 12.99 -12.01
C LEU A 31 -31.96 13.38 -11.49
N LYS A 32 -32.41 12.72 -10.41
CA LYS A 32 -33.65 13.10 -9.73
C LYS A 32 -33.45 14.46 -9.04
N PRO A 33 -34.38 15.42 -9.19
CA PRO A 33 -34.34 16.70 -8.48
C PRO A 33 -34.71 16.48 -7.00
N LEU A 34 -33.79 15.89 -6.25
CA LEU A 34 -33.85 15.82 -4.79
C LEU A 34 -33.06 17.01 -4.27
N ALA A 35 -33.76 18.07 -3.87
CA ALA A 35 -33.14 19.13 -3.09
C ALA A 35 -32.75 18.53 -1.73
N GLN A 36 -31.46 18.27 -1.50
CA GLN A 36 -31.02 17.96 -0.15
C GLN A 36 -31.16 19.24 0.68
N PRO A 37 -31.97 19.24 1.76
CA PRO A 37 -32.25 20.45 2.54
C PRO A 37 -31.03 20.92 3.35
N GLU A 38 -30.03 20.06 3.51
CA GLU A 38 -28.81 20.33 4.27
C GLU A 38 -27.61 19.89 3.43
N ALA A 39 -26.51 20.66 3.47
CA ALA A 39 -25.26 20.24 2.84
C ALA A 39 -24.80 18.92 3.47
N GLU A 40 -24.39 17.95 2.63
CA GLU A 40 -23.91 16.65 3.06
C GLU A 40 -22.85 16.83 4.15
N LYS A 41 -23.13 16.34 5.37
CA LYS A 41 -22.19 16.41 6.50
C LYS A 41 -20.96 15.63 6.08
N THR A 42 -19.85 16.31 5.85
CA THR A 42 -18.56 15.71 5.53
C THR A 42 -18.30 14.58 6.52
N ALA A 43 -18.18 13.35 6.02
CA ALA A 43 -18.05 12.13 6.82
C ALA A 43 -16.76 12.04 7.66
N HIS A 44 -16.04 13.16 7.83
CA HIS A 44 -14.74 13.24 8.49
C HIS A 44 -14.81 13.96 9.85
N GLY A 45 -16.00 14.34 10.32
CA GLY A 45 -16.16 14.99 11.62
C GLY A 45 -15.84 14.10 12.84
N GLY A 46 -15.66 12.79 12.64
CA GLY A 46 -15.40 11.82 13.71
C GLY A 46 -14.05 11.11 13.66
N THR A 47 -13.23 11.34 12.63
CA THR A 47 -11.87 10.80 12.62
C THR A 47 -11.04 11.67 13.54
N ALA A 48 -10.58 11.13 14.67
CA ALA A 48 -9.63 11.82 15.53
C ALA A 48 -8.41 12.23 14.70
N LEU A 49 -8.36 13.51 14.32
CA LEU A 49 -7.17 14.14 13.78
C LEU A 49 -6.18 14.28 14.94
N GLY A 50 -5.41 13.23 15.20
CA GLY A 50 -4.50 13.27 16.32
C GLY A 50 -3.55 12.10 16.31
N THR A 51 -2.27 12.42 16.32
CA THR A 51 -1.09 11.59 16.58
C THR A 51 -1.12 10.76 17.88
N GLN A 52 -2.29 10.55 18.47
CA GLN A 52 -2.52 9.93 19.78
C GLN A 52 -1.81 8.58 19.91
N ASP A 53 -1.87 7.77 18.84
CA ASP A 53 -1.26 6.43 18.81
C ASP A 53 0.05 6.38 18.03
N VAL A 54 0.49 7.49 17.44
CA VAL A 54 1.70 7.52 16.59
C VAL A 54 2.94 7.23 17.42
N ALA A 55 3.00 7.70 18.67
CA ALA A 55 4.09 7.37 19.58
C ALA A 55 4.15 5.85 19.86
N MET A 56 3.00 5.23 20.14
CA MET A 56 2.88 3.79 20.38
C MET A 56 3.28 2.97 19.14
N ILE A 57 2.77 3.34 17.98
CA ILE A 57 3.11 2.69 16.69
C ILE A 57 4.61 2.82 16.40
N LEU A 58 5.21 3.99 16.65
CA LEU A 58 6.65 4.19 16.45
C LEU A 58 7.49 3.37 17.45
N THR A 59 7.01 3.17 18.68
CA THR A 59 7.69 2.30 19.64
C THR A 59 7.64 0.83 19.20
N GLU A 60 6.47 0.35 18.77
CA GLU A 60 6.31 -1.01 18.25
C GLU A 60 7.15 -1.25 17.00
N LEU A 61 7.17 -0.28 16.07
CA LEU A 61 7.98 -0.38 14.86
C LEU A 61 9.48 -0.48 15.16
N LYS A 62 9.96 0.24 16.18
CA LYS A 62 11.36 0.15 16.63
C LYS A 62 11.65 -1.22 17.23
N ALA A 63 10.80 -1.71 18.12
CA ALA A 63 10.94 -3.04 18.72
C ALA A 63 10.99 -4.15 17.65
N LEU A 64 10.10 -4.09 16.65
CA LEU A 64 10.06 -5.08 15.57
C LEU A 64 11.33 -5.05 14.70
N ARG A 65 11.90 -3.85 14.45
CA ARG A 65 13.15 -3.72 13.69
C ARG A 65 14.34 -4.33 14.43
N GLU A 66 14.38 -4.18 15.75
CA GLU A 66 15.40 -4.78 16.60
C GLU A 66 15.30 -6.31 16.59
N GLU A 67 14.10 -6.86 16.79
CA GLU A 67 13.85 -8.30 16.77
C GLU A 67 14.23 -8.94 15.41
N VAL A 68 13.96 -8.25 14.29
CA VAL A 68 14.37 -8.69 12.95
C VAL A 68 15.89 -8.62 12.78
N ALA A 69 16.56 -7.60 13.30
CA ALA A 69 18.01 -7.48 13.24
C ALA A 69 18.70 -8.61 14.03
N GLU A 70 18.23 -8.89 15.24
CA GLU A 70 18.69 -10.01 16.07
C GLU A 70 18.51 -11.35 15.37
N ARG A 71 17.32 -11.60 14.80
CA ARG A 71 17.06 -12.86 14.07
C ARG A 71 17.95 -13.00 12.84
N ARG A 72 18.17 -11.94 12.08
CA ARG A 72 19.09 -11.97 10.94
C ARG A 72 20.51 -12.27 11.37
N GLN A 73 20.95 -11.72 12.50
CA GLN A 73 22.26 -12.03 13.06
C GLN A 73 22.34 -13.49 13.53
N ALA A 74 21.31 -14.00 14.20
CA ALA A 74 21.22 -15.40 14.60
C ALA A 74 21.24 -16.35 13.38
N MET A 75 20.49 -16.03 12.33
CA MET A 75 20.51 -16.79 11.08
C MET A 75 21.90 -16.78 10.44
N ARG A 76 22.60 -15.64 10.40
CA ARG A 76 23.98 -15.58 9.91
C ARG A 76 24.92 -16.52 10.67
N LEU A 77 24.77 -16.62 12.00
CA LEU A 77 25.57 -17.53 12.82
C LEU A 77 25.25 -19.01 12.53
N ILE A 78 23.98 -19.32 12.27
CA ILE A 78 23.54 -20.68 11.90
C ILE A 78 24.00 -21.07 10.49
N GLU A 79 23.97 -20.12 9.56
CA GLU A 79 24.42 -20.30 8.17
C GLU A 79 25.94 -20.41 8.05
N HIS A 80 26.70 -20.01 9.08
CA HIS A 80 28.14 -20.17 9.13
C HIS A 80 28.50 -21.65 9.22
N LYS A 81 28.54 -22.33 8.07
CA LYS A 81 29.28 -23.58 7.91
C LYS A 81 30.77 -23.23 8.01
N PRO A 82 31.49 -23.68 9.05
CA PRO A 82 32.95 -23.59 9.00
C PRO A 82 33.40 -24.36 7.75
N GLU A 83 34.17 -23.70 6.89
CA GLU A 83 34.96 -24.36 5.86
C GLU A 83 35.67 -25.53 6.57
N PRO A 84 35.41 -26.81 6.22
CA PRO A 84 36.27 -27.85 6.72
C PRO A 84 37.65 -27.49 6.17
N ALA A 85 38.59 -27.20 7.06
CA ALA A 85 39.99 -27.12 6.70
C ALA A 85 40.37 -28.47 6.09
N GLN A 86 40.25 -28.58 4.77
CA GLN A 86 40.68 -29.74 4.04
C GLN A 86 42.13 -29.50 3.66
N PRO A 87 43.05 -30.35 4.14
CA PRO A 87 44.41 -30.35 3.65
C PRO A 87 44.39 -30.74 2.17
N ASP A 88 45.21 -30.05 1.40
CA ASP A 88 45.61 -30.34 0.02
C ASP A 88 45.41 -31.80 -0.39
N THR A 89 44.32 -32.14 -1.11
CA THR A 89 44.30 -33.29 -2.01
C THR A 89 43.20 -33.12 -3.07
N LEU A 90 43.65 -33.12 -4.31
CA LEU A 90 42.91 -33.11 -5.57
C LEU A 90 41.78 -34.16 -5.59
N GLU A 91 40.63 -33.82 -6.20
CA GLU A 91 40.05 -34.48 -7.38
C GLU A 91 38.52 -34.28 -7.51
N SER A 92 38.09 -34.06 -8.77
CA SER A 92 36.75 -34.35 -9.30
C SER A 92 35.59 -33.44 -8.90
N VAL A 93 35.51 -32.27 -9.54
CA VAL A 93 34.27 -31.49 -9.69
C VAL A 93 33.31 -32.24 -10.64
N SER A 94 32.36 -33.00 -10.10
CA SER A 94 31.20 -33.46 -10.87
C SER A 94 30.09 -32.42 -10.78
N ASN A 95 29.96 -31.63 -11.85
CA ASN A 95 28.91 -30.62 -12.08
C ASN A 95 27.52 -31.26 -12.29
N ASN A 96 26.97 -31.92 -11.27
CA ASN A 96 25.63 -32.49 -11.29
C ASN A 96 24.64 -31.66 -10.44
N THR A 97 24.66 -30.33 -10.59
CA THR A 97 23.58 -29.49 -10.06
C THR A 97 22.39 -29.57 -11.02
N PRO A 98 21.26 -30.19 -10.63
CA PRO A 98 20.09 -30.26 -11.51
C PRO A 98 19.58 -28.85 -11.81
N LEU A 99 19.14 -28.61 -13.06
CA LEU A 99 18.62 -27.30 -13.43
C LEU A 99 17.46 -26.90 -12.51
N PRO A 100 17.46 -25.66 -12.00
CA PRO A 100 16.37 -25.15 -11.18
C PRO A 100 15.05 -25.19 -11.96
N TRP A 101 13.96 -25.45 -11.24
CA TRP A 101 12.64 -25.78 -11.78
C TRP A 101 12.08 -24.77 -12.79
N TRP A 102 12.45 -23.50 -12.69
CA TRP A 102 12.04 -22.40 -13.58
C TRP A 102 12.72 -22.39 -14.97
N LYS A 103 13.68 -23.29 -15.24
CA LYS A 103 14.41 -23.39 -16.52
C LYS A 103 14.06 -24.66 -17.29
N ARG A 104 13.05 -25.41 -16.84
CA ARG A 104 12.60 -26.63 -17.51
C ARG A 104 11.63 -26.23 -18.63
N PRO A 105 11.81 -26.71 -19.88
CA PRO A 105 10.83 -26.47 -20.95
C PRO A 105 9.52 -27.22 -20.65
N LEU A 106 8.39 -26.59 -21.01
CA LEU A 106 7.02 -27.12 -20.90
C LEU A 106 6.77 -28.31 -21.83
#